data_AF-A0A536SUU9-F1
#
_entry.id   AF-A0A536SUU9-F1
#
_cell.length_a   1.000
_cell.length_b   1.000
_cell.length_c   1.000
_cell.angle_alpha   90.00
_cell.angle_beta   90.00
_cell.angle_gamma   90.00
#
_symmetry.space_group_name_H-M   'P 1'
#
loop_
_entity.id
_entity.type
_entity.pdbx_description
1 polymer ?
#
loop_
_entity_poly.entity_id
_entity_poly.type
_entity_poly.pdbx_seq_one_letter_code
_entity_poly.pdbx_strand_id
1 'polypeptide(L)' 'ELDAALLKKFQANKRAWTYFQSRPPGYRRICTFFVMGAKRDETRARRLQMLIEYSAKGKPLPMLG' A
#
# COMPACT_ATOMS: atom_id res chain seq x y z
N GLU A 1 -11.80 1.68 -0.65
CA GLU A 1 -10.93 1.49 -1.82
C GLU A 1 -9.78 2.47 -1.81
N LEU A 2 -8.69 2.22 -2.55
CA LEU A 2 -7.60 3.18 -2.76
C LEU A 2 -8.04 4.23 -3.80
N ASP A 3 -7.61 5.47 -3.63
CA ASP A 3 -7.90 6.57 -4.56
C ASP A 3 -7.20 6.30 -5.89
N ALA A 4 -7.79 6.70 -7.01
CA ALA A 4 -7.27 6.44 -8.34
C ALA A 4 -5.83 6.94 -8.53
N ALA A 5 -5.47 8.09 -7.92
CA ALA A 5 -4.12 8.63 -8.01
C ALA A 5 -3.11 7.76 -7.24
N LEU A 6 -3.49 7.27 -6.05
CA LEU A 6 -2.66 6.39 -5.24
C LEU A 6 -2.54 5.00 -5.88
N LEU A 7 -3.62 4.49 -6.47
CA LEU A 7 -3.63 3.23 -7.18
C LEU A 7 -2.67 3.24 -8.38
N LYS A 8 -2.68 4.32 -9.20
CA LYS A 8 -1.72 4.48 -10.31
C LYS A 8 -0.28 4.44 -9.83
N LYS A 9 0.06 5.16 -8.75
CA LYS A 9 1.41 5.14 -8.17
C LYS A 9 1.79 3.75 -7.64
N PHE A 10 0.84 3.01 -7.09
CA PHE A 10 1.08 1.65 -6.63
C PHE A 10 1.33 0.69 -7.80
N GLN A 11 0.47 0.74 -8.82
CA GLN A 11 0.57 -0.10 -10.01
C GLN A 11 1.83 0.19 -10.84
N ALA A 12 2.35 1.42 -10.81
CA ALA A 12 3.64 1.75 -11.42
C ALA A 12 4.78 0.87 -10.88
N ASN A 13 4.66 0.39 -9.63
CA ASN A 13 5.59 -0.53 -9.02
C ASN A 13 5.11 -1.98 -9.13
N LYS A 14 5.31 -2.59 -10.31
CA LYS A 14 4.83 -3.95 -10.61
C LYS A 14 5.21 -5.00 -9.55
N ARG A 15 6.45 -4.97 -9.03
CA ARG A 15 6.92 -5.93 -8.00
C ARG A 15 6.09 -5.82 -6.71
N ALA A 16 5.90 -4.59 -6.23
CA ALA A 16 5.11 -4.30 -5.06
C ALA A 16 3.62 -4.67 -5.26
N TRP A 17 3.09 -4.35 -6.45
CA TRP A 17 1.72 -4.64 -6.84
C TRP A 17 1.43 -6.14 -6.89
N THR A 18 2.29 -6.94 -7.52
CA THR A 18 2.14 -8.41 -7.57
C THR A 18 2.14 -9.01 -6.17
N TYR A 19 3.06 -8.59 -5.30
CA TYR A 19 3.12 -9.08 -3.93
C TYR A 19 1.87 -8.68 -3.13
N PHE A 20 1.39 -7.44 -3.29
CA PHE A 20 0.14 -6.98 -2.69
C PHE A 20 -1.09 -7.76 -3.15
N GLN A 21 -1.19 -8.06 -4.45
CA GLN A 21 -2.29 -8.86 -5.01
C GLN A 21 -2.23 -10.33 -4.56
N SER A 22 -1.04 -10.89 -4.38
CA SER A 22 -0.84 -12.26 -3.90
C SER A 22 -1.31 -12.47 -2.45
N ARG A 23 -1.54 -11.38 -1.69
CA ARG A 23 -1.91 -11.45 -0.28
C ARG A 23 -3.43 -11.62 -0.08
N PRO A 24 -3.83 -12.24 1.05
CA PRO A 24 -5.23 -12.43 1.37
C PRO A 24 -5.98 -11.09 1.48
N PRO A 25 -7.29 -11.08 1.24
CA PRO A 25 -8.11 -9.86 1.24
C PRO A 25 -8.03 -9.07 2.56
N GLY A 26 -7.81 -9.76 3.69
CA GLY A 26 -7.59 -9.11 5.00
C GLY A 26 -6.38 -8.17 5.02
N TYR A 27 -5.23 -8.62 4.49
CA TYR A 27 -4.03 -7.79 4.39
C TYR A 27 -4.29 -6.56 3.52
N ARG A 28 -4.89 -6.77 2.34
CA ARG A 28 -5.20 -5.69 1.40
C ARG A 28 -6.09 -4.64 2.04
N ARG A 29 -7.12 -5.06 2.78
CA ARG A 29 -8.03 -4.18 3.50
C ARG A 29 -7.31 -3.33 4.56
N ILE A 30 -6.44 -3.94 5.37
CA ILE A 30 -5.69 -3.22 6.41
C ILE A 30 -4.75 -2.19 5.79
N CYS A 31 -4.03 -2.53 4.72
CA CYS A 31 -3.17 -1.58 4.02
C CYS A 31 -3.95 -0.43 3.38
N THR A 32 -5.10 -0.70 2.78
CA THR A 32 -5.97 0.35 2.25
C THR A 32 -6.45 1.28 3.37
N PHE A 33 -6.87 0.75 4.52
CA PHE A 33 -7.26 1.57 5.67
C PHE A 33 -6.10 2.38 6.24
N PHE A 34 -4.90 1.82 6.30
CA PHE A 34 -3.72 2.55 6.76
C PHE A 34 -3.41 3.75 5.88
N VAL A 35 -3.42 3.56 4.55
CA VAL A 35 -3.20 4.67 3.61
C VAL A 35 -4.34 5.67 3.70
N MET A 36 -5.60 5.22 3.64
CA MET A 36 -6.79 6.09 3.64
C MET A 36 -7.07 6.81 4.95
N GLY A 37 -6.68 6.22 6.07
CA GLY A 37 -6.89 6.78 7.41
C GLY A 37 -6.05 8.02 7.69
N ALA A 38 -5.09 8.38 6.83
CA ALA A 38 -4.39 9.65 6.93
C ALA A 38 -5.30 10.79 6.44
N LYS A 39 -5.49 11.83 7.27
CA LYS A 39 -6.32 13.01 6.95
C LYS A 39 -5.68 13.95 5.92
N ARG A 40 -4.36 13.95 5.80
CA ARG A 40 -3.60 14.80 4.87
C ARG A 40 -3.12 13.99 3.68
N ASP A 41 -3.29 14.51 2.47
CA ASP A 41 -2.87 13.87 1.22
C ASP A 41 -1.36 13.56 1.18
N GLU A 42 -0.53 14.47 1.68
CA GLU A 42 0.91 14.25 1.75
C GLU A 42 1.27 13.05 2.65
N THR A 43 0.52 12.85 3.74
CA THR A 43 0.67 11.69 4.62
C THR A 43 0.16 10.41 3.94
N ARG A 44 -0.93 10.48 3.16
CA ARG A 44 -1.40 9.34 2.35
C ARG A 44 -0.33 8.91 1.35
N ALA A 45 0.30 9.87 0.67
CA ALA A 45 1.38 9.61 -0.27
C ALA A 45 2.61 8.96 0.41
N ARG A 46 3.03 9.45 1.58
CA ARG A 46 4.10 8.83 2.38
C ARG A 46 3.77 7.40 2.79
N ARG A 47 2.56 7.16 3.31
CA ARG A 47 2.10 5.81 3.71
C ARG A 47 2.03 4.87 2.52
N LEU A 48 1.58 5.36 1.35
CA LEU A 48 1.58 4.59 0.12
C LEU A 48 3.01 4.23 -0.32
N GLN A 49 3.94 5.18 -0.32
CA GLN A 49 5.33 4.91 -0.67
C GLN A 49 5.95 3.86 0.24
N MET A 50 5.66 3.93 1.54
CA MET A 50 6.08 2.92 2.51
C MET A 50 5.47 1.54 2.17
N LEU A 51 4.18 1.46 1.85
CA LEU A 51 3.55 0.22 1.40
C LEU A 51 4.23 -0.35 0.15
N ILE A 52 4.55 0.51 -0.82
CA ILE A 52 5.24 0.14 -2.05
C ILE A 52 6.64 -0.41 -1.73
N GLU A 53 7.43 0.29 -0.92
CA GLU A 53 8.81 -0.08 -0.64
C GLU A 53 8.90 -1.43 0.09
N TYR A 54 8.11 -1.62 1.14
CA TYR A 54 8.08 -2.89 1.87
C TYR A 54 7.55 -4.02 1.00
N SER A 55 6.51 -3.75 0.20
CA SER A 55 5.97 -4.76 -0.72
C SER A 55 6.95 -5.12 -1.83
N ALA A 56 7.73 -4.15 -2.35
CA ALA A 56 8.80 -4.40 -3.31
C ALA A 56 9.94 -5.25 -2.71
N LYS A 57 10.20 -5.07 -1.41
CA LYS A 57 11.14 -5.89 -0.62
C LYS A 57 10.57 -7.26 -0.23
N GLY A 58 9.32 -7.58 -0.58
CA GLY A 58 8.66 -8.83 -0.20
C GLY A 58 8.34 -8.93 1.29
N LYS A 59 8.21 -7.79 1.98
CA LYS A 59 7.95 -7.72 3.43
C LYS A 59 6.58 -7.09 3.72
N PRO A 60 5.89 -7.49 4.81
CA PRO A 60 4.75 -6.74 5.34
C PRO A 60 5.16 -5.35 5.81
N LEU A 61 4.18 -4.44 5.82
CA LEU A 61 4.33 -3.20 6.56
C LEU A 61 4.69 -3.54 8.01
N PRO A 62 5.53 -2.72 8.69
CA PRO A 62 5.99 -2.99 10.05
C PRO A 62 4.88 -2.96 11.11
N MET A 63 3.66 -2.53 10.76
CA MET A 63 2.49 -2.61 11.65
C MET A 63 1.73 -3.95 11.53
N LEU A 64 2.12 -4.78 10.57
CA LEU A 64 1.48 -6.06 10.22
C LEU A 64 2.42 -7.26 10.46
N GLY A 65 3.60 -7.03 11.02
CA GLY A 65 4.64 -8.04 11.23
C GLY A 65 5.51 -7.69 12.43
#